data_AF-A0A672VFU9-F1
#
_entry.id   AF-A0A672VFU9-F1
#
_cell.length_a   1.000
_cell.length_b   1.000
_cell.length_c   1.000
_cell.angle_alpha   90.00
_cell.angle_beta   90.00
_cell.angle_gamma   90.00
#
_symmetry.space_group_name_H-M   'P 1'
#
loop_
_entity.id
_entity.type
_entity.pdbx_description
1 polymer ?
#
loop_
_entity_poly.entity_id
_entity_poly.type
_entity_poly.pdbx_seq_one_letter_code
_entity_poly.pdbx_strand_id
1 'polypeptide(L)' 'MSGGGGSRYAAEFVPPPECPVFEPSWEEFSDPLGFIGRIRGLAEKTGICKIRSLYAAAVQIINI' A
#
# COMPACT_ATOMS: atom_id res chain seq x y z
N MET A 1 -48.62 -9.14 1.63
CA MET A 1 -47.47 -8.54 2.35
C MET A 1 -46.26 -8.66 1.45
N SER A 2 -46.06 -7.69 0.55
CA SER A 2 -44.92 -7.70 -0.37
C SER A 2 -43.68 -7.20 0.37
N GLY A 3 -42.69 -8.07 0.52
CA GLY A 3 -41.38 -7.72 1.04
C GLY A 3 -40.70 -6.73 0.09
N GLY A 4 -40.28 -5.60 0.64
CA GLY A 4 -39.47 -4.59 -0.04
C GLY A 4 -38.39 -4.10 0.91
N GLY A 5 -37.57 -5.02 1.39
CA GLY A 5 -36.38 -4.71 2.17
C GLY A 5 -35.19 -4.50 1.23
N GLY A 6 -34.48 -3.39 1.41
CA GLY A 6 -33.07 -3.32 1.02
C GLY A 6 -32.69 -2.20 0.05
N SER A 7 -31.97 -1.23 0.62
CA SER A 7 -30.95 -0.39 -0.01
C SER A 7 -31.38 0.59 -1.11
N ARG A 8 -31.58 1.85 -0.71
CA ARG A 8 -31.72 2.97 -1.64
C ARG A 8 -30.39 3.60 -2.06
N TYR A 9 -29.25 3.13 -1.54
CA TYR A 9 -27.91 3.56 -1.98
C TYR A 9 -26.86 2.49 -1.64
N ALA A 10 -26.76 1.43 -2.45
CA ALA A 10 -25.56 0.61 -2.50
C ALA A 10 -24.93 0.82 -3.87
N ALA A 11 -24.24 1.95 -4.05
CA ALA A 11 -23.20 1.97 -5.06
C ALA A 11 -22.22 0.86 -4.67
N GLU A 12 -21.94 -0.08 -5.59
CA GLU A 12 -20.92 -1.10 -5.36
C GLU A 12 -19.63 -0.44 -4.91
N PHE A 13 -19.05 -0.90 -3.81
CA PHE A 13 -17.77 -0.41 -3.35
C PHE A 13 -16.71 -0.73 -4.42
N VAL A 14 -16.12 0.31 -5.00
CA VAL A 14 -14.99 0.19 -5.91
C VAL A 14 -13.72 0.45 -5.11
N PRO A 15 -12.85 -0.55 -4.90
CA PRO A 15 -11.61 -0.34 -4.16
C PRO A 15 -10.69 0.65 -4.90
N PRO A 16 -9.95 1.50 -4.17
CA PRO A 16 -8.94 2.35 -4.78
C PRO A 16 -7.81 1.51 -5.40
N PRO A 17 -7.03 2.09 -6.33
CA PRO A 17 -5.85 1.41 -6.87
C PRO A 17 -4.86 1.02 -5.76
N GLU A 18 -4.24 -0.14 -5.92
CA GLU A 18 -3.21 -0.62 -4.99
C GLU A 18 -1.97 0.29 -5.04
N CYS A 19 -1.37 0.54 -3.87
CA CYS A 19 -0.13 1.29 -3.78
C CYS A 19 1.09 0.45 -4.22
N PRO A 20 2.20 1.09 -4.65
CA PRO A 20 3.43 0.37 -4.98
C PRO A 20 3.93 -0.45 -3.79
N VAL A 21 4.28 -1.71 -4.04
CA VAL A 21 4.88 -2.61 -3.06
C VAL A 21 6.33 -2.88 -3.43
N PHE A 22 7.25 -2.67 -2.49
CA PHE A 22 8.67 -2.91 -2.67
C PHE A 22 9.15 -4.05 -1.77
N GLU A 23 10.01 -4.90 -2.31
CA GLU A 23 10.61 -6.04 -1.63
C GLU A 23 12.13 -5.89 -1.65
N PRO A 24 12.70 -5.12 -0.71
CA PRO A 24 14.15 -4.94 -0.62
C PRO A 24 14.86 -6.26 -0.34
N SER A 25 16.06 -6.40 -0.88
CA SER A 25 17.00 -7.41 -0.42
C SER A 25 17.42 -7.13 1.03
N TRP A 26 18.07 -8.11 1.66
CA TRP A 26 18.60 -7.98 3.00
C TRP A 26 19.61 -6.84 3.16
N GLU A 27 20.47 -6.66 2.17
CA GLU A 27 21.47 -5.57 2.14
C GLU A 27 20.78 -4.22 1.99
N GLU A 28 19.76 -4.13 1.14
CA GLU A 28 19.01 -2.89 0.95
C GLU A 28 18.21 -2.50 2.19
N PHE A 29 17.69 -3.48 2.92
CA PHE A 29 16.95 -3.25 4.15
C PHE A 29 17.84 -2.79 5.31
N SER A 30 19.15 -3.08 5.24
CA SER A 30 20.12 -2.65 6.25
C SER A 30 20.36 -1.13 6.26
N ASP A 31 20.06 -0.45 5.15
CA ASP A 31 20.05 1.02 5.04
C ASP A 31 18.67 1.53 4.58
N PRO A 32 17.72 1.70 5.53
CA PRO A 32 16.37 2.13 5.21
C PRO A 32 16.31 3.49 4.51
N LEU A 33 17.16 4.44 4.90
CA LEU A 33 17.17 5.78 4.30
C LEU A 33 17.71 5.74 2.87
N GLY A 34 18.77 4.96 2.63
CA GLY A 34 19.28 4.72 1.28
C GLY A 34 18.29 4.00 0.38
N PHE A 35 17.49 3.08 0.93
CA PHE A 35 16.40 2.43 0.19
C PHE A 35 15.27 3.42 -0.15
N ILE A 36 14.81 4.21 0.82
CA ILE A 36 13.79 5.27 0.61
C ILE A 36 14.25 6.23 -0.48
N GLY A 37 15.50 6.69 -0.43
CA GLY A 37 16.08 7.58 -1.43
C GLY A 37 16.05 6.99 -2.85
N ARG A 38 16.25 5.67 -2.99
CA ARG A 38 16.18 4.98 -4.29
C ARG A 38 14.76 4.83 -4.82
N ILE A 39 13.77 4.54 -3.97
CA ILE A 39 12.38 4.34 -4.40
C ILE A 39 11.58 5.66 -4.53
N ARG A 40 12.09 6.75 -3.94
CA ARG A 40 11.45 8.07 -3.85
C ARG A 40 10.82 8.53 -5.18
N GLY A 41 11.57 8.47 -6.28
CA GLY A 41 11.07 8.96 -7.58
C GLY A 41 9.84 8.20 -8.12
N LEU A 42 9.62 6.95 -7.71
CA LEU A 42 8.41 6.20 -8.04
C LEU A 42 7.32 6.42 -6.99
N ALA A 43 7.69 6.41 -5.71
CA ALA A 43 6.75 6.46 -4.59
C ALA A 43 6.14 7.86 -4.36
N GLU A 44 6.83 8.94 -4.71
CA GLU A 44 6.28 10.32 -4.68
C GLU A 44 5.08 10.48 -5.62
N LYS A 45 5.01 9.71 -6.71
CA LYS A 45 3.88 9.77 -7.66
C LYS A 45 2.57 9.27 -7.04
N THR A 46 2.67 8.40 -6.04
CA THR A 46 1.52 7.80 -5.35
C THR A 46 1.34 8.34 -3.93
N GLY A 47 2.32 9.08 -3.40
CA GLY A 47 2.35 9.62 -2.04
C GLY A 47 2.61 8.57 -0.96
N ILE A 48 2.11 7.34 -1.17
CA ILE A 48 2.31 6.20 -0.27
C ILE A 48 2.94 5.02 -1.01
N CYS A 49 3.72 4.23 -0.28
CA CYS A 49 4.17 2.91 -0.73
C CYS A 49 4.30 1.93 0.44
N LYS A 50 4.29 0.64 0.13
CA LYS A 50 4.40 -0.45 1.08
C LYS A 50 5.75 -1.16 0.93
N ILE A 51 6.49 -1.33 2.01
CA ILE A 51 7.75 -2.09 2.00
C ILE A 51 7.50 -3.44 2.69
N ARG A 52 7.71 -4.55 1.96
CA ARG A 52 7.64 -5.92 2.48
C ARG A 52 9.05 -6.39 2.85
N SER A 53 9.31 -6.52 4.14
CA SER A 53 10.52 -7.17 4.64
C SER A 53 10.35 -8.69 4.70
N LEU A 54 11.42 -9.45 4.44
CA LEU A 54 11.44 -10.91 4.58
C LEU A 54 11.34 -11.37 6.05
N TYR A 55 11.51 -10.45 7.01
CA TYR A 55 11.15 -10.71 8.39
C TYR A 55 9.64 -10.57 8.55
N ALA A 56 9.00 -11.71 8.80
CA ALA A 56 7.56 -11.99 8.68
C ALA A 56 6.55 -11.06 9.42
N ALA A 57 6.94 -9.90 9.96
CA ALA A 57 6.07 -9.04 10.76
C ALA A 57 6.11 -7.53 10.44
N ALA A 58 7.03 -7.04 9.60
CA ALA A 58 7.15 -5.60 9.34
C ALA A 58 6.76 -5.25 7.90
N VAL A 59 5.46 -5.04 7.67
CA VAL A 59 4.98 -4.32 6.50
C VAL A 59 4.89 -2.84 6.90
N GLN A 60 5.82 -2.02 6.44
CA GLN A 60 5.80 -0.59 6.71
C GLN A 60 5.14 0.15 5.54
N ILE A 61 4.02 0.82 5.84
CA ILE A 61 3.46 1.84 4.95
C ILE A 61 4.13 3.14 5.35
N ILE A 62 4.82 3.78 4.41
CA ILE A 62 5.43 5.08 4.63
C ILE A 62 4.78 6.11 3.72
N ASN A 63 4.64 7.31 4.27
CA ASN A 63 4.30 8.52 3.51
C ASN A 63 5.63 9.12 3.05
N ILE A 64 5.80 9.29 1.74
CA ILE A 64 7.04 9.78 1.12
C ILE A 64 7.07 11.30 1.11
#